data_AF-A0A8S8YLG2-F1
#
_entry.id   AF-A0A8S8YLG2-F1
#
_cell.length_a   1.000
_cell.length_b   1.000
_cell.length_c   1.000
_cell.angle_alpha   90.00
_cell.angle_beta   90.00
_cell.angle_gamma   90.00
#
_symmetry.space_group_name_H-M   'P 1'
#
loop_
_entity.id
_entity.type
_entity.pdbx_description
1 polymer ?
#
loop_
_entity_poly.entity_id
_entity_poly.type
_entity_poly.pdbx_seq_one_letter_code
_entity_poly.pdbx_strand_id
1 'polypeptide(L)'
;MLTVAISPIVSAQNTVSANILTEWVDDGTGNATHGYRIVLDQSLSFSELDELSVTVLHTDADDNEIGNWAFDWSGGNNTELGFVVNSTLNWKDQVTIEVWQNDCCNPSVMIGSRNIQVTIWNEPLSDHEITRVTNWNLVQDTVNFTDSESWALDFIGQGWQQRTGDVLVSNELGTGMLSIEESTEGGTGTVAIMLWLDTVWLNETVNGMELQSQIFEMRAMEPLESTTVRTASIPKFLAML
;
A
#
# COMPACT_ATOMS: atom_id res chain seq x y z
N MET A 1 0.04 -21.08 -68.54
CA MET A 1 0.74 -20.28 -67.52
C MET A 1 0.24 -20.77 -66.16
N LEU A 2 1.04 -21.58 -65.47
CA LEU A 2 0.68 -22.15 -64.16
C LEU A 2 1.21 -21.19 -63.08
N THR A 3 0.32 -20.47 -62.41
CA THR A 3 0.69 -19.56 -61.30
C THR A 3 0.85 -20.37 -60.03
N VAL A 4 2.09 -20.47 -59.54
CA VAL A 4 2.40 -21.02 -58.21
C VAL A 4 2.09 -19.96 -57.18
N ALA A 5 1.13 -20.22 -56.29
CA ALA A 5 0.89 -19.42 -55.11
C ALA A 5 1.93 -19.79 -54.05
N ILE A 6 2.77 -18.82 -53.66
CA ILE A 6 3.70 -18.96 -52.55
C ILE A 6 2.98 -18.38 -51.33
N SER A 7 2.52 -19.24 -50.42
CA SER A 7 1.96 -18.79 -49.14
C SER A 7 3.10 -18.32 -48.24
N PRO A 8 2.95 -17.20 -47.50
CA PRO A 8 3.93 -16.82 -46.50
C PRO A 8 3.94 -17.86 -45.37
N ILE A 9 5.12 -18.38 -45.05
CA ILE A 9 5.34 -19.10 -43.80
C ILE A 9 5.47 -18.03 -42.72
N VAL A 10 4.44 -17.86 -41.90
CA VAL A 10 4.55 -17.14 -40.63
C VAL A 10 5.11 -18.15 -39.63
N SER A 11 6.37 -18.03 -39.24
CA SER A 11 6.83 -18.69 -38.02
C SER A 11 6.25 -17.94 -36.84
N ALA A 12 5.53 -18.63 -35.95
CA ALA A 12 5.27 -18.10 -34.62
C ALA A 12 6.63 -17.96 -33.92
N GLN A 13 7.13 -16.73 -33.83
CA GLN A 13 8.31 -16.45 -33.04
C GLN A 13 7.84 -16.49 -31.59
N ASN A 14 8.19 -17.57 -30.87
CA ASN A 14 8.03 -17.63 -29.42
C ASN A 14 8.82 -16.44 -28.86
N THR A 15 8.11 -15.36 -28.57
CA THR A 15 8.69 -14.14 -28.02
C THR A 15 8.61 -14.29 -26.51
N VAL A 16 9.75 -14.14 -25.85
CA VAL A 16 9.82 -14.12 -24.39
C VAL A 16 9.01 -12.93 -23.90
N SER A 17 8.26 -13.11 -22.84
CA SER A 17 7.60 -12.02 -22.13
C SER A 17 8.01 -11.98 -20.67
N ALA A 18 8.05 -10.77 -20.11
CA ALA A 18 8.45 -10.50 -18.74
C ALA A 18 7.31 -9.83 -17.97
N ASN A 19 6.97 -10.38 -16.81
CA ASN A 19 6.02 -9.80 -15.87
C ASN A 19 6.79 -9.13 -14.72
N ILE A 20 6.41 -7.90 -14.36
CA ILE A 20 7.09 -7.09 -13.35
C ILE A 20 6.18 -6.98 -12.12
N LEU A 21 6.71 -7.41 -10.97
CA LEU A 21 6.03 -7.43 -9.68
C LEU A 21 6.71 -6.46 -8.71
N THR A 22 5.92 -5.85 -7.83
CA THR A 22 6.41 -5.03 -6.72
C THR A 22 6.76 -5.94 -5.54
N GLU A 23 7.92 -5.73 -4.92
CA GLU A 23 8.33 -6.37 -3.66
C GLU A 23 8.63 -5.30 -2.61
N TRP A 24 7.61 -4.53 -2.28
CA TRP A 24 7.68 -3.48 -1.28
C TRP A 24 7.35 -4.05 0.10
N VAL A 25 8.30 -3.95 1.01
CA VAL A 25 8.24 -4.48 2.37
C VAL A 25 8.47 -3.32 3.33
N ASP A 26 7.55 -3.10 4.26
CA ASP A 26 7.72 -2.11 5.32
C ASP A 26 8.90 -2.49 6.22
N ASP A 27 9.81 -1.54 6.45
CA ASP A 27 10.97 -1.73 7.33
C ASP A 27 10.66 -1.47 8.80
N GLY A 28 9.41 -1.10 9.13
CA GLY A 28 8.94 -0.78 10.47
C GLY A 28 9.29 0.64 10.92
N THR A 29 9.91 1.45 10.06
CA THR A 29 10.25 2.87 10.33
C THR A 29 9.36 3.84 9.55
N GLY A 30 8.34 3.32 8.85
CA GLY A 30 7.48 4.10 7.97
C GLY A 30 8.02 4.23 6.54
N ASN A 31 9.09 3.50 6.20
CA ASN A 31 9.59 3.39 4.83
C ASN A 31 9.31 1.98 4.29
N ALA A 32 9.13 1.88 2.98
CA ALA A 32 9.04 0.59 2.29
C ALA A 32 10.30 0.33 1.47
N THR A 33 10.71 -0.94 1.37
CA THR A 33 11.75 -1.34 0.43
C THR A 33 11.34 -0.99 -0.99
N HIS A 34 12.21 -0.31 -1.71
CA HIS A 34 11.99 0.00 -3.11
C HIS A 34 12.43 -1.18 -3.99
N GLY A 35 11.73 -2.31 -3.85
CA GLY A 35 12.09 -3.61 -4.44
C GLY A 35 11.15 -4.10 -5.54
N TYR A 36 11.68 -4.91 -6.45
CA TYR A 36 10.95 -5.48 -7.59
C TYR A 36 11.39 -6.91 -7.91
N ARG A 37 10.49 -7.67 -8.52
CA ARG A 37 10.76 -9.00 -9.07
C ARG A 37 10.24 -9.11 -10.49
N ILE A 38 11.10 -9.53 -11.41
CA ILE A 38 10.75 -9.84 -12.80
C ILE A 38 10.61 -11.35 -12.94
N VAL A 39 9.57 -11.79 -13.63
CA VAL A 39 9.27 -13.21 -13.90
C VAL A 39 9.07 -13.39 -15.40
N LEU A 40 9.87 -14.23 -16.04
CA LEU A 40 9.78 -14.60 -17.44
C LEU A 40 8.70 -15.67 -17.65
N ASP A 41 8.06 -15.66 -18.82
CA ASP A 41 7.08 -16.68 -19.20
C ASP A 41 7.67 -18.05 -19.55
N GLN A 42 8.99 -18.11 -19.74
CA GLN A 42 9.74 -19.33 -20.03
C GLN A 42 11.14 -19.26 -19.44
N SER A 43 11.76 -20.43 -19.25
CA SER A 43 13.17 -20.49 -18.83
C SER A 43 14.11 -20.20 -20.00
N LEU A 44 15.11 -19.36 -19.78
CA LEU A 44 16.15 -19.04 -20.76
C LEU A 44 17.49 -19.72 -20.41
N SER A 45 18.32 -19.92 -21.43
CA SER A 45 19.71 -20.31 -21.23
C SER A 45 20.55 -19.14 -20.70
N PHE A 46 21.70 -19.43 -20.08
CA PHE A 46 22.58 -18.38 -19.56
C PHE A 46 23.01 -17.38 -20.63
N SER A 47 23.26 -17.82 -21.87
CA SER A 47 23.61 -16.92 -22.97
C SER A 47 22.46 -16.00 -23.39
N GLU A 48 21.20 -16.46 -23.29
CA GLU A 48 20.03 -15.63 -23.59
C GLU A 48 19.76 -14.62 -22.46
N LEU A 49 20.07 -14.96 -21.21
CA LEU A 49 19.95 -14.05 -20.07
C LEU A 49 20.95 -12.89 -20.14
N ASP A 50 22.15 -13.11 -20.68
CA ASP A 50 23.16 -12.07 -20.89
C ASP A 50 22.69 -10.98 -21.88
N GLU A 51 21.68 -11.28 -22.71
CA GLU A 51 21.07 -10.33 -23.65
C GLU A 51 19.99 -9.46 -23.00
N LEU A 52 19.60 -9.77 -21.76
CA LEU A 52 18.56 -9.06 -21.04
C LEU A 52 19.12 -7.87 -20.27
N SER A 53 18.38 -6.77 -20.31
CA SER A 53 18.64 -5.60 -19.48
C SER A 53 17.33 -5.04 -18.93
N VAL A 54 17.42 -4.39 -17.78
CA VAL A 54 16.30 -3.78 -17.09
C VAL A 54 16.61 -2.32 -16.86
N THR A 55 15.69 -1.44 -17.22
CA THR A 55 15.78 -0.02 -16.90
C THR A 55 14.68 0.36 -15.92
N VAL A 56 15.03 1.19 -14.93
CA VAL A 56 14.10 1.69 -13.92
C VAL A 56 14.23 3.20 -13.88
N LEU A 57 13.14 3.89 -14.17
CA LEU A 57 13.02 5.33 -14.03
C LEU A 57 12.07 5.64 -12.88
N HIS A 58 12.54 6.39 -11.89
CA HIS A 58 11.74 6.87 -10.77
C HIS A 58 11.63 8.40 -10.84
N THR A 59 10.41 8.91 -10.86
CA THR A 59 10.12 10.34 -10.82
C THR A 59 9.22 10.69 -9.65
N ASP A 60 9.35 11.91 -9.14
CA ASP A 60 8.44 12.45 -8.13
C ASP A 60 7.07 12.83 -8.74
N ALA A 61 6.17 13.33 -7.90
CA ALA A 61 4.84 13.78 -8.28
C ALA A 61 4.80 14.95 -9.29
N ASP A 62 5.92 15.67 -9.46
CA ASP A 62 6.09 16.80 -10.37
C ASP A 62 6.90 16.42 -11.62
N ASP A 63 7.05 15.11 -11.88
CA ASP A 63 7.83 14.52 -12.99
C ASP A 63 9.35 14.79 -12.93
N ASN A 64 9.90 15.18 -11.77
CA ASN A 64 11.35 15.31 -11.63
C ASN A 64 11.99 13.94 -11.42
N GLU A 65 13.10 13.66 -12.11
CA GLU A 65 13.85 12.41 -11.94
C GLU A 65 14.46 12.31 -10.54
N ILE A 66 14.03 11.30 -9.78
CA ILE A 66 14.64 10.89 -8.52
C ILE A 66 15.83 9.96 -8.80
N GLY A 67 15.68 9.09 -9.81
CA GLY A 67 16.79 8.29 -10.29
C GLY A 67 16.46 7.45 -11.51
N ASN A 68 17.53 7.02 -12.17
CA ASN A 68 17.50 6.19 -13.36
C ASN A 68 18.57 5.10 -13.23
N TRP A 69 18.14 3.84 -13.22
CA TRP A 69 19.00 2.69 -13.01
C TRP A 69 18.92 1.73 -14.19
N ALA A 70 20.05 1.09 -14.48
CA ALA A 70 20.15 -0.02 -15.41
C ALA A 70 20.69 -1.24 -14.67
N PHE A 71 20.03 -2.38 -14.84
CA PHE A 71 20.42 -3.66 -14.29
C PHE A 71 20.60 -4.67 -15.43
N ASP A 72 21.53 -5.59 -15.26
CA ASP A 72 21.64 -6.82 -16.04
C ASP A 72 20.88 -7.95 -15.32
N TRP A 73 20.89 -9.15 -15.88
CA TRP A 73 20.29 -10.33 -15.25
C TRP A 73 21.15 -10.95 -14.12
N SER A 74 22.13 -10.21 -13.58
CA SER A 74 23.04 -10.73 -12.56
C SER A 74 22.31 -10.96 -11.23
N GLY A 75 22.50 -12.15 -10.63
CA GLY A 75 21.87 -12.52 -9.36
C GLY A 75 20.48 -13.15 -9.49
N GLY A 76 19.92 -13.19 -10.70
CA GLY A 76 18.70 -13.93 -11.02
C GLY A 76 18.93 -15.44 -11.25
N ASN A 77 17.84 -16.17 -11.48
CA ASN A 77 17.85 -17.53 -12.01
C ASN A 77 17.39 -17.52 -13.48
N ASN A 78 17.11 -18.69 -14.07
CA ASN A 78 16.73 -18.79 -15.48
C ASN A 78 15.30 -18.31 -15.81
N THR A 79 14.54 -17.85 -14.82
CA THR A 79 13.16 -17.36 -14.97
C THR A 79 12.88 -16.08 -14.20
N GLU A 80 13.66 -15.73 -13.18
CA GLU A 80 13.35 -14.64 -12.26
C GLU A 80 14.58 -13.81 -11.90
N LEU A 81 14.37 -12.51 -11.73
CA LEU A 81 15.35 -11.54 -11.23
C LEU A 81 14.69 -10.69 -10.15
N GLY A 82 15.27 -10.66 -8.95
CA GLY A 82 14.88 -9.77 -7.85
C GLY A 82 15.93 -8.70 -7.64
N PHE A 83 15.52 -7.45 -7.44
CA PHE A 83 16.44 -6.33 -7.20
C PHE A 83 15.79 -5.23 -6.35
N VAL A 84 16.63 -4.39 -5.75
CA VAL A 84 16.24 -3.23 -4.94
C VAL A 84 16.91 -1.98 -5.49
N VAL A 85 16.17 -0.89 -5.49
CA VAL A 85 16.62 0.43 -5.92
C VAL A 85 16.98 1.27 -4.71
N ASN A 86 18.08 2.03 -4.80
CA ASN A 86 18.54 2.89 -3.70
C ASN A 86 17.85 4.27 -3.73
N SER A 87 16.53 4.29 -3.53
CA SER A 87 15.75 5.51 -3.31
C SER A 87 14.52 5.20 -2.44
N THR A 88 13.92 6.24 -1.86
CA THR A 88 12.71 6.15 -1.03
C THR A 88 11.46 6.37 -1.87
N LEU A 89 10.40 5.62 -1.61
CA LEU A 89 9.09 5.79 -2.25
C LEU A 89 8.26 6.82 -1.48
N ASN A 90 7.74 7.84 -2.16
CA ASN A 90 6.80 8.80 -1.61
C ASN A 90 5.46 8.74 -2.35
N TRP A 91 4.40 9.20 -1.69
CA TRP A 91 3.07 9.29 -2.30
C TRP A 91 3.12 10.08 -3.62
N LYS A 92 2.45 9.54 -4.66
CA LYS A 92 2.38 10.02 -6.05
C LYS A 92 3.61 9.85 -6.92
N ASP A 93 4.73 9.39 -6.37
CA ASP A 93 5.90 9.02 -7.19
C ASP A 93 5.48 8.02 -8.29
N GLN A 94 6.16 8.09 -9.43
CA GLN A 94 5.99 7.17 -10.55
C GLN A 94 7.26 6.36 -10.74
N VAL A 95 7.10 5.05 -10.91
CA VAL A 95 8.20 4.16 -11.27
C VAL A 95 7.86 3.42 -12.56
N THR A 96 8.65 3.68 -13.59
CA THR A 96 8.59 2.95 -14.87
C THR A 96 9.71 1.94 -14.94
N ILE A 97 9.35 0.68 -15.14
CA ILE A 97 10.29 -0.43 -15.31
C ILE A 97 10.11 -1.00 -16.70
N GLU A 98 11.21 -1.18 -17.42
CA GLU A 98 11.23 -1.80 -18.75
C GLU A 98 12.26 -2.91 -18.78
N VAL A 99 11.91 -4.01 -19.44
CA VAL A 99 12.77 -5.17 -19.65
C VAL A 99 13.02 -5.32 -21.14
N TRP A 100 14.28 -5.30 -21.52
CA TRP A 100 14.73 -5.28 -22.91
C TRP A 100 15.57 -6.51 -23.21
N GLN A 101 15.38 -7.07 -24.40
CA GLN A 101 16.23 -8.08 -24.99
C GLN A 101 17.02 -7.44 -26.14
N ASN A 102 18.32 -7.25 -25.93
CA ASN A 102 19.13 -6.36 -26.75
C ASN A 102 19.82 -7.04 -27.94
N ASP A 103 20.28 -8.27 -27.76
CA ASP A 103 21.20 -8.92 -28.70
C ASP A 103 20.56 -10.03 -29.56
N CYS A 104 19.39 -10.58 -29.16
CA CYS A 104 18.64 -11.53 -29.99
C CYS A 104 18.18 -10.92 -31.33
N CYS A 105 17.99 -9.60 -31.32
CA CYS A 105 17.08 -8.91 -32.22
C CYS A 105 17.62 -7.49 -32.45
N ASN A 106 17.82 -7.10 -33.71
CA ASN A 106 18.19 -5.73 -34.07
C ASN A 106 17.04 -5.09 -34.87
N PRO A 107 16.29 -4.12 -34.32
CA PRO A 107 16.52 -3.42 -33.05
C PRO A 107 16.15 -4.27 -31.81
N SER A 108 16.68 -3.87 -30.65
CA SER A 108 16.34 -4.44 -29.34
C SER A 108 14.84 -4.44 -29.10
N VAL A 109 14.34 -5.47 -28.43
CA VAL A 109 12.91 -5.70 -28.22
C VAL A 109 12.56 -5.56 -26.75
N MET A 110 11.56 -4.74 -26.45
CA MET A 110 10.99 -4.67 -25.10
C MET A 110 10.09 -5.88 -24.87
N ILE A 111 10.40 -6.68 -23.85
CA ILE A 111 9.68 -7.92 -23.51
C ILE A 111 8.77 -7.75 -22.28
N GLY A 112 8.90 -6.62 -21.57
CA GLY A 112 8.00 -6.25 -20.47
C GLY A 112 8.12 -4.78 -20.13
N SER A 113 7.02 -4.14 -19.73
CA SER A 113 7.01 -2.79 -19.19
C SER A 113 5.88 -2.64 -18.17
N ARG A 114 6.15 -1.90 -17.10
CA ARG A 114 5.16 -1.57 -16.08
C ARG A 114 5.40 -0.15 -15.59
N ASN A 115 4.34 0.65 -15.59
CA ASN A 115 4.28 1.92 -14.88
C ASN A 115 3.54 1.71 -13.55
N ILE A 116 4.12 2.22 -12.47
CA ILE A 116 3.68 1.99 -11.09
C ILE A 116 3.58 3.36 -10.41
N GLN A 117 2.38 3.74 -10.00
CA GLN A 117 2.16 4.92 -9.16
C GLN A 117 2.15 4.49 -7.68
N VAL A 118 2.84 5.24 -6.83
CA VAL A 118 2.79 5.07 -5.37
C VAL A 118 1.52 5.72 -4.83
N THR A 119 0.75 4.97 -4.03
CA THR A 119 -0.60 5.37 -3.59
C THR A 119 -0.78 5.11 -2.09
N ILE A 120 -1.87 5.64 -1.53
CA ILE A 120 -2.26 5.41 -0.13
C ILE A 120 -3.31 4.30 -0.11
N TRP A 121 -3.13 3.32 0.77
CA TRP A 121 -4.06 2.21 0.88
C TRP A 121 -5.46 2.67 1.25
N ASN A 122 -6.45 2.06 0.59
CA ASN A 122 -7.87 2.33 0.81
C ASN A 122 -8.25 3.80 0.52
N GLU A 123 -7.46 4.49 -0.30
CA GLU A 123 -7.77 5.82 -0.80
C GLU A 123 -7.89 5.83 -2.32
N PRO A 124 -8.86 6.57 -2.87
CA PRO A 124 -8.99 6.76 -4.31
C PRO A 124 -7.78 7.50 -4.90
N LEU A 125 -7.44 7.18 -6.15
CA LEU A 125 -6.32 7.82 -6.87
C LEU A 125 -6.70 9.15 -7.53
N SER A 126 -7.99 9.35 -7.75
CA SER A 126 -8.55 10.55 -8.36
C SER A 126 -9.71 11.06 -7.52
N ASP A 127 -10.21 12.24 -7.88
CA ASP A 127 -11.42 12.80 -7.29
C ASP A 127 -12.56 11.78 -7.37
N HIS A 128 -13.07 11.41 -6.21
CA HIS A 128 -14.16 10.46 -6.11
C HIS A 128 -14.89 10.63 -4.79
N GLU A 129 -16.11 10.10 -4.72
CA GLU A 129 -16.86 9.92 -3.50
C GLU A 129 -17.36 8.48 -3.41
N ILE A 130 -17.17 7.82 -2.26
CA ILE A 130 -17.70 6.50 -1.96
C ILE A 130 -18.40 6.46 -0.62
N THR A 131 -19.31 5.50 -0.51
CA THR A 131 -19.75 4.97 0.77
C THR A 131 -18.82 3.84 1.22
N ARG A 132 -18.53 3.76 2.52
CA ARG A 132 -17.66 2.74 3.11
C ARG A 132 -18.33 2.08 4.29
N VAL A 133 -18.05 0.79 4.48
CA VAL A 133 -18.36 0.06 5.72
C VAL A 133 -17.03 -0.30 6.35
N THR A 134 -16.86 0.03 7.62
CA THR A 134 -15.60 -0.13 8.33
C THR A 134 -15.79 -0.95 9.59
N ASN A 135 -14.79 -1.77 9.86
CA ASN A 135 -14.57 -2.37 11.16
C ASN A 135 -13.11 -2.10 11.51
N TRP A 136 -12.88 -1.45 12.64
CA TRP A 136 -11.54 -1.22 13.14
C TRP A 136 -11.53 -1.38 14.65
N ASN A 137 -10.34 -1.70 15.17
CA ASN A 137 -10.08 -1.80 16.59
C ASN A 137 -8.93 -0.86 16.95
N LEU A 138 -9.04 -0.18 18.07
CA LEU A 138 -8.00 0.67 18.64
C LEU A 138 -7.65 0.16 20.04
N VAL A 139 -6.39 -0.26 20.24
CA VAL A 139 -5.88 -0.74 21.53
C VAL A 139 -4.78 0.19 22.02
N GLN A 140 -4.87 0.59 23.29
CA GLN A 140 -3.74 1.14 24.04
C GLN A 140 -3.18 0.06 24.98
N ASP A 141 -1.96 -0.40 24.69
CA ASP A 141 -1.23 -1.40 25.49
C ASP A 141 0.04 -0.76 26.09
N THR A 142 0.10 -0.66 27.41
CA THR A 142 1.31 -0.22 28.12
C THR A 142 2.17 -1.45 28.44
N VAL A 143 3.29 -1.57 27.72
CA VAL A 143 4.26 -2.69 27.84
C VAL A 143 4.83 -2.86 29.26
N ASN A 144 4.62 -1.90 30.17
CA ASN A 144 4.87 -2.06 31.59
C ASN A 144 3.66 -1.55 32.38
N PHE A 145 2.86 -2.49 32.91
CA PHE A 145 1.75 -2.30 33.85
C PHE A 145 2.19 -1.75 35.23
N THR A 146 3.19 -0.87 35.26
CA THR A 146 3.55 -0.09 36.45
C THR A 146 2.76 1.22 36.52
N ASP A 147 2.25 1.69 35.38
CA ASP A 147 1.32 2.82 35.28
C ASP A 147 -0.04 2.28 34.80
N SER A 148 -1.05 2.44 35.63
CA SER A 148 -2.41 1.91 35.48
C SER A 148 -3.18 2.62 34.36
N GLU A 149 -3.64 1.88 33.33
CA GLU A 149 -4.80 2.12 32.43
C GLU A 149 -4.54 1.54 31.03
N SER A 150 -5.20 0.42 30.68
CA SER A 150 -5.32 -0.06 29.31
C SER A 150 -6.75 0.11 28.81
N TRP A 151 -6.92 0.31 27.50
CA TRP A 151 -8.24 0.33 26.90
C TRP A 151 -8.23 -0.21 25.48
N ALA A 152 -9.36 -0.76 25.08
CA ALA A 152 -9.61 -1.27 23.74
C ALA A 152 -10.98 -0.78 23.25
N LEU A 153 -11.04 -0.39 21.99
CA LEU A 153 -12.24 0.07 21.33
C LEU A 153 -12.46 -0.74 20.06
N ASP A 154 -13.58 -1.43 20.01
CA ASP A 154 -14.09 -2.07 18.80
C ASP A 154 -15.16 -1.18 18.17
N PHE A 155 -15.04 -0.91 16.87
CA PHE A 155 -16.00 -0.08 16.13
C PHE A 155 -16.48 -0.78 14.86
N ILE A 156 -17.78 -0.69 14.61
CA ILE A 156 -18.40 -1.08 13.35
C ILE A 156 -19.26 0.08 12.87
N GLY A 157 -19.00 0.57 11.67
CA GLY A 157 -19.73 1.71 11.14
C GLY A 157 -19.81 1.74 9.64
N GLN A 158 -20.52 2.76 9.19
CA GLN A 158 -20.70 3.07 7.80
C GLN A 158 -20.55 4.57 7.61
N GLY A 159 -20.10 4.96 6.45
CA GLY A 159 -19.62 6.29 6.23
C GLY A 159 -19.53 6.67 4.77
N TRP A 160 -19.03 7.87 4.55
CA TRP A 160 -18.62 8.33 3.23
C TRP A 160 -17.20 8.84 3.27
N GLN A 161 -16.55 8.81 2.11
CA GLN A 161 -15.20 9.30 1.91
C GLN A 161 -15.15 9.99 0.55
N GLN A 162 -14.68 11.23 0.52
CA GLN A 162 -14.48 12.00 -0.69
C GLN A 162 -13.02 12.42 -0.80
N ARG A 163 -12.45 12.28 -1.99
CA ARG A 163 -11.18 12.90 -2.36
C ARG A 163 -11.43 14.00 -3.38
N THR A 164 -10.74 15.12 -3.22
CA THR A 164 -10.67 16.21 -4.19
C THR A 164 -9.25 16.75 -4.20
N GLY A 165 -8.53 16.48 -5.29
CA GLY A 165 -7.08 16.61 -5.37
C GLY A 165 -6.40 15.84 -4.24
N ASP A 166 -5.66 16.57 -3.43
CA ASP A 166 -4.81 15.99 -2.40
C ASP A 166 -5.54 15.79 -1.07
N VAL A 167 -6.70 16.45 -0.94
CA VAL A 167 -7.51 16.45 0.26
C VAL A 167 -8.51 15.29 0.23
N LEU A 168 -8.51 14.52 1.30
CA LEU A 168 -9.50 13.49 1.59
C LEU A 168 -10.29 13.90 2.83
N VAL A 169 -11.61 13.86 2.72
CA VAL A 169 -12.54 14.06 3.83
C VAL A 169 -13.33 12.78 4.01
N SER A 170 -13.47 12.32 5.25
CA SER A 170 -14.27 11.15 5.58
C SER A 170 -15.15 11.39 6.79
N ASN A 171 -16.26 10.65 6.82
CA ASN A 171 -17.21 10.61 7.92
C ASN A 171 -17.61 9.16 8.14
N GLU A 172 -17.46 8.64 9.35
CA GLU A 172 -17.90 7.31 9.73
C GLU A 172 -18.81 7.41 10.95
N LEU A 173 -20.00 6.83 10.86
CA LEU A 173 -20.98 6.74 11.94
C LEU A 173 -21.29 5.26 12.21
N GLY A 174 -21.22 4.86 13.46
CA GLY A 174 -21.40 3.47 13.83
C GLY A 174 -21.67 3.25 15.30
N THR A 175 -21.50 2.01 15.71
CA THR A 175 -21.60 1.56 17.10
C THR A 175 -20.29 0.88 17.49
N GLY A 176 -20.10 0.64 18.78
CA GLY A 176 -18.88 0.03 19.26
C GLY A 176 -18.95 -0.46 20.69
N MET A 177 -17.82 -0.98 21.16
CA MET A 177 -17.62 -1.38 22.54
C MET A 177 -16.29 -0.82 23.03
N LEU A 178 -16.33 -0.08 24.15
CA LEU A 178 -15.14 0.42 24.83
C LEU A 178 -14.90 -0.43 26.08
N SER A 179 -13.75 -1.08 26.13
CA SER A 179 -13.24 -1.80 27.30
C SER A 179 -12.12 -1.00 27.94
N ILE A 180 -12.17 -0.79 29.24
CA ILE A 180 -11.14 -0.12 30.03
C ILE A 180 -10.75 -1.04 31.18
N GLU A 181 -9.46 -1.27 31.38
CA GLU A 181 -8.94 -2.01 32.51
C GLU A 181 -7.91 -1.15 33.27
N GLU A 182 -8.15 -0.93 34.55
CA GLU A 182 -7.30 -0.13 35.43
C GLU A 182 -6.87 -0.98 36.63
N SER A 183 -5.59 -0.94 36.98
CA SER A 183 -5.10 -1.55 38.22
C SER A 183 -5.38 -0.63 39.40
N THR A 184 -6.00 -1.15 40.45
CA THR A 184 -6.24 -0.38 41.68
C THR A 184 -4.92 0.01 42.35
N GLU A 185 -4.89 1.17 43.00
CA GLU A 185 -3.76 1.63 43.82
C GLU A 185 -3.27 0.51 44.76
N GLY A 186 -1.97 0.18 44.68
CA GLY A 186 -1.35 -0.91 45.44
C GLY A 186 -1.27 -2.27 44.70
N GLY A 187 -1.77 -2.38 43.47
CA GLY A 187 -1.54 -3.52 42.57
C GLY A 187 -2.26 -4.83 42.94
N THR A 188 -3.19 -4.78 43.91
CA THR A 188 -3.89 -5.98 44.41
C THR A 188 -5.26 -6.23 43.78
N GLY A 189 -5.72 -5.36 42.87
CA GLY A 189 -7.03 -5.43 42.24
C GLY A 189 -7.04 -4.82 40.83
N THR A 190 -8.06 -5.18 40.06
CA THR A 190 -8.32 -4.68 38.71
C THR A 190 -9.77 -4.20 38.63
N VAL A 191 -9.97 -3.01 38.10
CA VAL A 191 -11.28 -2.47 37.71
C VAL A 191 -11.41 -2.66 36.21
N ALA A 192 -12.50 -3.30 35.77
CA ALA A 192 -12.82 -3.46 34.36
C ALA A 192 -14.16 -2.78 34.07
N ILE A 193 -14.18 -1.88 33.09
CA ILE A 193 -15.36 -1.16 32.61
C ILE A 193 -15.62 -1.57 31.16
N MET A 194 -16.85 -1.96 30.87
CA MET A 194 -17.31 -2.26 29.51
C MET A 194 -18.49 -1.36 29.16
N LEU A 195 -18.33 -0.53 28.14
CA LEU A 195 -19.34 0.40 27.66
C LEU A 195 -19.79 0.05 26.26
N TRP A 196 -21.10 -0.16 26.08
CA TRP A 196 -21.72 -0.29 24.77
C TRP A 196 -22.00 1.10 24.22
N LEU A 197 -21.47 1.40 23.04
CA LEU A 197 -21.60 2.69 22.37
C LEU A 197 -22.69 2.61 21.31
N ASP A 198 -23.76 3.38 21.52
CA ASP A 198 -24.88 3.51 20.56
C ASP A 198 -24.52 4.45 19.40
N THR A 199 -23.53 5.31 19.62
CA THR A 199 -23.05 6.21 18.58
C THR A 199 -21.56 6.40 18.74
N VAL A 200 -20.83 6.15 17.67
CA VAL A 200 -19.45 6.55 17.49
C VAL A 200 -19.38 7.28 16.16
N TRP A 201 -18.91 8.52 16.20
CA TRP A 201 -18.77 9.39 15.04
C TRP A 201 -17.31 9.79 14.88
N LEU A 202 -16.76 9.55 13.69
CA LEU A 202 -15.42 9.92 13.30
C LEU A 202 -15.50 10.79 12.04
N ASN A 203 -14.93 11.99 12.11
CA ASN A 203 -14.68 12.83 10.94
C ASN A 203 -13.20 13.05 10.78
N GLU A 204 -12.67 12.83 9.59
CA GLU A 204 -11.27 13.07 9.29
C GLU A 204 -11.12 13.96 8.07
N THR A 205 -10.07 14.77 8.09
CA THR A 205 -9.58 15.48 6.92
C THR A 205 -8.09 15.25 6.84
N VAL A 206 -7.65 14.71 5.72
CA VAL A 206 -6.26 14.36 5.41
C VAL A 206 -5.85 15.14 4.16
N ASN A 207 -4.62 15.62 4.11
CA ASN A 207 -4.02 16.21 2.90
C ASN A 207 -2.77 15.41 2.56
N GLY A 208 -2.82 14.63 1.48
CA GLY A 208 -1.79 13.65 1.16
C GLY A 208 -1.61 12.64 2.30
N MET A 209 -0.44 12.65 2.93
CA MET A 209 -0.11 11.79 4.09
C MET A 209 -0.34 12.47 5.44
N GLU A 210 -0.76 13.74 5.47
CA GLU A 210 -0.86 14.54 6.68
C GLU A 210 -2.31 14.64 7.18
N LEU A 211 -2.57 14.16 8.40
CA LEU A 211 -3.84 14.34 9.08
C LEU A 211 -4.01 15.81 9.50
N GLN A 212 -4.94 16.51 8.86
CA GLN A 212 -5.22 17.93 9.13
C GLN A 212 -6.18 18.11 10.30
N SER A 213 -7.20 17.26 10.38
CA SER A 213 -8.21 17.31 11.43
C SER A 213 -8.80 15.94 11.67
N GLN A 214 -9.07 15.63 12.93
CA GLN A 214 -9.82 14.46 13.35
C GLN A 214 -10.76 14.89 14.48
N ILE A 215 -12.06 14.65 14.29
CA ILE A 215 -13.08 14.84 15.31
C ILE A 215 -13.66 13.48 15.62
N PHE A 216 -13.71 13.17 16.91
CA PHE A 216 -14.15 11.89 17.38
C PHE A 216 -15.16 12.08 18.52
N GLU A 217 -16.36 11.58 18.34
CA GLU A 217 -17.45 11.65 19.32
C GLU A 217 -18.01 10.26 19.61
N MET A 218 -18.28 9.99 20.87
CA MET A 218 -18.85 8.72 21.32
C MET A 218 -19.99 8.97 22.29
N ARG A 219 -21.02 8.13 22.21
CA ARG A 219 -22.14 8.11 23.15
C ARG A 219 -22.44 6.68 23.54
N ALA A 220 -22.35 6.42 24.84
CA ALA A 220 -22.77 5.16 25.41
C ALA A 220 -24.30 5.02 25.36
N MET A 221 -24.78 3.78 25.29
CA MET A 221 -26.15 3.46 25.68
C MET A 221 -26.29 3.77 27.18
N GLU A 222 -27.24 4.64 27.54
CA GLU A 222 -27.58 4.90 28.94
C GLU A 222 -27.89 3.58 29.67
N PRO A 223 -27.36 3.41 30.89
CA PRO A 223 -28.16 3.83 32.03
C PRO A 223 -27.34 4.64 33.05
N LEU A 224 -27.70 5.92 33.21
CA LEU A 224 -27.16 6.88 34.20
C LEU A 224 -25.63 7.01 34.22
N GLU A 225 -25.13 7.99 33.46
CA GLU A 225 -23.86 8.75 33.60
C GLU A 225 -23.08 8.85 32.27
N SER A 226 -22.93 10.10 31.79
CA SER A 226 -22.24 10.48 30.57
C SER A 226 -20.79 10.86 30.86
N THR A 227 -19.83 10.21 30.20
CA THR A 227 -18.42 10.61 30.19
C THR A 227 -17.98 10.96 28.77
N THR A 228 -17.36 12.13 28.59
CA THR A 228 -16.74 12.57 27.32
C THR A 228 -15.24 12.31 27.39
N VAL A 229 -14.68 11.49 26.47
CA VAL A 229 -13.23 11.28 26.34
C VAL A 229 -12.72 12.06 25.12
N ARG A 230 -11.58 12.74 25.25
CA ARG A 230 -10.93 13.49 24.16
C ARG A 230 -9.58 12.84 23.77
N THR A 231 -9.46 12.58 22.47
CA THR A 231 -8.24 12.42 21.63
C THR A 231 -7.30 11.23 21.87
N ALA A 232 -7.10 10.44 20.80
CA ALA A 232 -5.88 9.68 20.51
C ALA A 232 -5.57 9.82 19.01
N SER A 233 -4.33 10.19 18.66
CA SER A 233 -3.84 10.30 17.28
C SER A 233 -3.39 8.93 16.76
N ILE A 234 -3.88 8.50 15.59
CA ILE A 234 -3.48 7.24 14.96
C ILE A 234 -2.65 7.55 13.70
N PRO A 235 -1.39 7.11 13.59
CA PRO A 235 -0.70 7.05 12.30
C PRO A 235 -1.20 5.82 11.53
N LYS A 236 -1.71 6.01 10.30
CA LYS A 236 -2.00 4.91 9.35
C LYS A 236 -0.94 4.93 8.25
N PHE A 237 -0.07 3.92 8.23
CA PHE A 237 0.75 3.53 7.08
C PHE A 237 0.55 2.03 6.86
N LEU A 238 0.25 1.61 5.62
CA LEU A 238 0.72 0.39 4.94
C LEU A 238 0.06 0.28 3.55
N ALA A 239 0.76 -0.21 2.53
CA ALA A 239 0.31 -0.36 1.13
C ALA A 239 -0.11 -1.81 0.77
N MET A 240 -1.04 -2.02 -0.18
CA MET A 240 -1.11 -3.26 -0.98
C MET A 240 -1.90 -3.19 -2.30
N LEU A 241 -1.50 -4.07 -3.24
CA LEU A 241 -2.07 -4.61 -4.51
C LEU A 241 -2.57 -3.68 -5.62
#